data_AF-A0A7S1PRV9-F1
#
_entry.id   AF-A0A7S1PRV9-F1
#
_cell.length_a   1.000
_cell.length_b   1.000
_cell.length_c   1.000
_cell.angle_alpha   90.00
_cell.angle_beta   90.00
_cell.angle_gamma   90.00
#
_symmetry.space_group_name_H-M   'P 1'
#
loop_
_entity.id
_entity.type
_entity.pdbx_description
1 polymer ?
#
loop_
_entity_poly.entity_id
_entity_poly.type
_entity_poly.pdbx_seq_one_letter_code
_entity_poly.pdbx_strand_id
1 'polypeptide(L)'
;VATYDIIPLGAEAGLAEVVSDSLTLRELSQNCASNERHLRVLRALNCDPLCLNRLAATTAAYLTAGYALGVRDGHDDNIMLRKDGTLFRIDFGFIFGATPEIDTPQTIVPRAVTFA
;
A
#
# COMPACT_ATOMS: atom_id res chain seq x y z
N VAL A 1 8.36 -3.25 -8.54
CA VAL A 1 8.10 -2.23 -7.49
C VAL A 1 7.69 -0.97 -8.22
N ALA A 2 6.64 -0.28 -7.78
CA ALA A 2 6.32 1.05 -8.29
C ALA A 2 7.04 2.10 -7.46
N THR A 3 7.66 3.07 -8.14
CA THR A 3 8.23 4.28 -7.57
C THR A 3 7.52 5.47 -8.22
N TYR A 4 7.45 6.58 -7.51
CA TYR A 4 6.82 7.79 -8.00
C TYR A 4 7.61 9.00 -7.55
N ASP A 5 7.66 10.04 -8.40
CA ASP A 5 8.45 11.23 -8.12
C ASP A 5 7.77 12.13 -7.08
N ILE A 6 8.57 12.67 -6.17
CA ILE A 6 8.16 13.69 -5.21
C ILE A 6 9.09 14.89 -5.37
N ILE A 7 8.54 16.03 -5.77
CA ILE A 7 9.29 17.26 -6.03
C ILE A 7 8.88 18.32 -5.01
N PRO A 8 9.73 18.66 -4.02
CA PRO A 8 9.46 19.77 -3.13
C PRO A 8 9.59 21.09 -3.91
N LEU A 9 8.60 21.98 -3.76
CA LEU A 9 8.65 23.34 -4.29
C LEU A 9 9.01 24.38 -3.21
N GLY A 10 8.95 23.96 -1.95
CA GLY A 10 9.29 24.74 -0.75
C GLY A 10 8.95 23.95 0.50
N ALA A 11 8.87 24.63 1.66
CA ALA A 11 8.51 23.99 2.92
C ALA A 11 7.00 23.61 3.00
N GLU A 12 6.14 24.38 2.33
CA GLU A 12 4.68 24.28 2.45
C GLU A 12 4.00 23.66 1.21
N ALA A 13 4.77 23.34 0.18
CA ALA A 13 4.23 22.85 -1.09
C ALA A 13 5.20 21.93 -1.82
N GLY A 14 4.63 20.94 -2.49
CA GLY A 14 5.34 20.01 -3.35
C GLY A 14 4.39 19.35 -4.34
N LEU A 15 4.96 18.60 -5.27
CA LEU A 15 4.25 17.80 -6.25
C LEU A 15 4.55 16.32 -6.00
N ALA A 16 3.54 15.49 -6.12
CA ALA A 16 3.69 14.04 -6.15
C ALA A 16 3.17 13.53 -7.49
N GLU A 17 3.93 12.66 -8.12
CA GLU A 17 3.53 12.00 -9.36
C GLU A 17 2.27 11.15 -9.12
N VAL A 18 1.29 11.31 -10.01
CA VAL A 18 0.08 10.50 -10.00
C VAL A 18 0.37 9.14 -10.62
N VAL A 19 0.39 8.11 -9.79
CA VAL A 19 0.42 6.72 -10.27
C VAL A 19 -0.97 6.36 -10.79
N SER A 20 -1.10 6.25 -12.11
CA SER A 20 -2.39 5.91 -12.72
C SER A 20 -2.82 4.46 -12.43
N ASP A 21 -4.14 4.24 -12.48
CA ASP A 21 -4.80 2.95 -12.24
C ASP A 21 -4.54 2.34 -10.85
N SER A 22 -4.29 3.19 -9.85
CA SER A 22 -4.15 2.79 -8.46
C SER A 22 -5.34 3.19 -7.61
N LEU A 23 -5.68 2.35 -6.64
CA LEU A 23 -6.63 2.65 -5.56
C LEU A 23 -6.00 2.28 -4.22
N THR A 24 -6.35 3.02 -3.18
CA THR A 24 -6.01 2.63 -1.81
C THR A 24 -6.75 1.34 -1.41
N LEU A 25 -6.19 0.58 -0.48
CA LEU A 25 -6.90 -0.58 0.06
C LEU A 25 -8.19 -0.19 0.78
N ARG A 26 -8.27 1.05 1.28
CA ARG A 26 -9.50 1.63 1.84
C ARG A 26 -10.56 1.78 0.77
N GLU A 27 -10.27 2.40 -0.37
CA GLU A 27 -11.23 2.59 -1.47
C GLU A 27 -11.73 1.24 -1.99
N LEU A 28 -10.86 0.24 -2.14
CA LEU A 28 -11.26 -1.11 -2.53
C LEU A 28 -12.27 -1.73 -1.55
N SER A 29 -12.21 -1.36 -0.27
CA SER A 29 -13.13 -1.88 0.76
C SER A 29 -14.53 -1.29 0.70
N GLN A 30 -14.69 -0.11 0.09
CA GLN A 30 -15.98 0.61 0.02
C GLN A 30 -17.00 -0.13 -0.86
N ASN A 31 -16.52 -0.84 -1.88
CA ASN A 31 -17.35 -1.62 -2.80
C ASN A 31 -17.58 -3.07 -2.33
N CYS A 32 -17.20 -3.42 -1.10
CA CYS A 32 -17.31 -4.77 -0.56
C CYS A 32 -18.25 -4.83 0.64
N ALA A 33 -19.05 -5.89 0.71
CA ALA A 33 -19.76 -6.23 1.95
C ALA A 33 -18.75 -6.44 3.09
N SER A 34 -19.15 -6.11 4.33
CA SER A 34 -18.24 -6.11 5.49
C SER A 34 -17.52 -7.46 5.69
N ASN A 35 -18.24 -8.56 5.53
CA ASN A 35 -17.71 -9.93 5.63
C ASN A 35 -16.76 -10.30 4.47
N GLU A 36 -16.80 -9.59 3.35
CA GLU A 36 -16.02 -9.88 2.14
C GLU A 36 -14.83 -8.93 1.94
N ARG A 37 -14.65 -7.94 2.82
CA ARG A 37 -13.54 -6.97 2.72
C ARG A 37 -12.16 -7.61 2.67
N HIS A 38 -12.00 -8.80 3.22
CA HIS A 38 -10.73 -9.55 3.16
C HIS A 38 -10.44 -10.12 1.75
N LEU A 39 -11.44 -10.25 0.87
CA LEU A 39 -11.28 -10.72 -0.51
C LEU A 39 -11.13 -9.57 -1.52
N ARG A 40 -11.14 -8.31 -1.07
CA ARG A 40 -11.20 -7.14 -1.95
C ARG A 40 -10.04 -7.06 -2.95
N VAL A 41 -8.83 -7.44 -2.54
CA VAL A 41 -7.63 -7.43 -3.41
C VAL A 41 -7.75 -8.55 -4.45
N LEU A 42 -8.08 -9.77 -4.02
CA LEU A 42 -8.27 -10.91 -4.91
C LEU A 42 -9.32 -10.62 -6.00
N ARG A 43 -10.46 -10.01 -5.60
CA ARG A 43 -11.51 -9.58 -6.52
C ARG A 43 -11.08 -8.45 -7.44
N ALA A 44 -10.37 -7.44 -6.92
CA ALA A 44 -9.87 -6.33 -7.73
C ALA A 44 -8.91 -6.80 -8.83
N LEU A 45 -8.15 -7.87 -8.57
CA LEU A 45 -7.24 -8.48 -9.52
C LEU A 45 -7.88 -9.60 -10.35
N ASN A 46 -9.18 -9.85 -10.21
CA ASN A 46 -9.93 -10.90 -10.89
C ASN A 46 -9.31 -12.31 -10.76
N CYS A 47 -8.62 -12.58 -9.65
CA CYS A 47 -7.84 -13.80 -9.46
C CYS A 47 -6.81 -14.09 -10.56
N ASP A 48 -6.35 -13.07 -11.31
CA ASP A 48 -5.38 -13.24 -12.38
C ASP A 48 -4.01 -13.68 -11.83
N PRO A 49 -3.47 -14.85 -12.22
CA PRO A 49 -2.23 -15.37 -11.67
C PRO A 49 -1.02 -14.46 -11.87
N LEU A 50 -0.97 -13.69 -12.96
CA LEU A 50 0.15 -12.76 -13.22
C LEU A 50 0.09 -11.56 -12.27
N CYS A 51 -1.10 -10.98 -12.08
CA CYS A 51 -1.33 -9.93 -11.10
C CYS A 51 -1.05 -10.40 -9.67
N LEU A 52 -1.46 -11.61 -9.30
CA LEU A 52 -1.20 -12.17 -7.97
C LEU A 52 0.29 -12.44 -7.72
N ASN A 53 1.02 -12.92 -8.73
CA ASN A 53 2.47 -13.05 -8.64
C ASN A 53 3.16 -11.68 -8.46
N ARG A 54 2.69 -10.65 -9.18
CA ARG A 54 3.19 -9.27 -9.05
C ARG A 54 2.87 -8.70 -7.66
N LEU A 55 1.68 -8.97 -7.14
CA LEU A 55 1.25 -8.60 -5.80
C LEU A 55 2.18 -9.19 -4.74
N ALA A 56 2.44 -10.51 -4.80
CA ALA A 56 3.32 -11.18 -3.86
C ALA A 56 4.75 -10.59 -3.89
N ALA A 57 5.32 -10.44 -5.10
CA ALA A 57 6.67 -9.90 -5.27
C ALA A 57 6.81 -8.46 -4.75
N THR A 58 5.82 -7.60 -5.04
CA THR A 58 5.85 -6.20 -4.63
C THR A 58 5.53 -6.01 -3.16
N THR A 59 4.69 -6.86 -2.58
CA THR A 59 4.46 -6.93 -1.13
C THR A 59 5.74 -7.28 -0.39
N ALA A 60 6.50 -8.28 -0.85
CA ALA A 60 7.78 -8.64 -0.25
C ALA A 60 8.77 -7.45 -0.29
N ALA A 61 8.89 -6.78 -1.43
CA ALA A 61 9.74 -5.60 -1.57
C ALA A 61 9.31 -4.44 -0.64
N TYR A 62 8.01 -4.16 -0.57
CA TYR A 62 7.44 -3.16 0.34
C TYR A 62 7.78 -3.46 1.80
N LEU A 63 7.57 -4.70 2.26
CA LEU A 63 7.84 -5.09 3.64
C LEU A 63 9.32 -5.01 3.98
N THR A 64 10.20 -5.47 3.07
CA THR A 64 11.65 -5.39 3.27
C THR A 64 12.13 -3.95 3.36
N ALA A 65 11.71 -3.08 2.45
CA ALA A 65 12.07 -1.66 2.47
C ALA A 65 11.48 -0.96 3.70
N GLY A 66 10.22 -1.23 4.02
CA GLY A 66 9.51 -0.67 5.17
C GLY A 66 10.20 -1.03 6.50
N TYR A 67 10.57 -2.30 6.66
CA TYR A 67 11.32 -2.76 7.83
C TYR A 67 12.70 -2.08 7.92
N ALA A 68 13.46 -2.08 6.83
CA ALA A 68 14.80 -1.51 6.79
C ALA A 68 14.82 0.00 7.11
N LEU A 69 13.82 0.75 6.63
CA LEU A 69 13.69 2.19 6.85
C LEU A 69 12.91 2.53 8.12
N GLY A 70 12.37 1.53 8.84
CA GLY A 70 11.56 1.73 10.03
C GLY A 70 10.30 2.53 9.77
N VAL A 71 9.63 2.30 8.63
CA VAL A 71 8.37 2.95 8.24
C VAL A 71 7.24 2.50 9.16
N ARG A 72 6.43 3.45 9.66
CA ARG A 72 5.29 3.22 10.57
C ARG A 72 3.96 3.58 9.92
N ASP A 73 2.88 3.63 10.70
CA ASP A 73 1.57 4.10 10.23
C ASP A 73 0.97 3.23 9.10
N GLY A 74 1.00 1.91 9.27
CA GLY A 74 0.61 0.92 8.25
C GLY A 74 -0.89 0.66 8.18
N HIS A 75 -1.68 1.66 7.75
CA HIS A 75 -3.13 1.51 7.52
C HIS A 75 -3.51 1.46 6.04
N ASP A 76 -4.76 1.06 5.77
CA ASP A 76 -5.28 0.79 4.43
C ASP A 76 -5.31 2.00 3.48
N ASP A 77 -5.25 3.23 3.99
CA ASP A 77 -5.20 4.45 3.17
C ASP A 77 -3.79 4.73 2.63
N ASN A 78 -2.76 4.29 3.35
CA ASN A 78 -1.35 4.47 2.95
C ASN A 78 -0.85 3.38 2.00
N ILE A 79 -1.69 2.38 1.70
CA ILE A 79 -1.32 1.24 0.87
C ILE A 79 -2.17 1.26 -0.39
N MET A 80 -1.51 1.32 -1.54
CA MET A 80 -2.14 1.39 -2.85
C MET A 80 -1.92 0.11 -3.65
N LEU A 81 -2.93 -0.25 -4.44
CA LEU A 81 -2.91 -1.38 -5.37
C LEU A 81 -3.19 -0.85 -6.79
N ARG A 82 -2.30 -1.19 -7.73
CA ARG A 82 -2.54 -0.96 -9.16
C ARG A 82 -3.36 -2.10 -9.77
N LYS A 83 -4.10 -1.80 -10.84
CA LYS A 83 -4.82 -2.83 -11.64
C LYS A 83 -3.92 -3.98 -12.13
N ASP A 84 -2.62 -3.74 -12.28
CA ASP A 84 -1.65 -4.76 -12.70
C ASP A 84 -1.18 -5.67 -11.54
N GLY A 85 -1.69 -5.48 -10.31
CA GLY A 85 -1.28 -6.24 -9.12
C GLY A 85 -0.09 -5.63 -8.37
N THR A 86 0.49 -4.52 -8.81
CA THR A 86 1.57 -3.85 -8.05
C THR A 86 1.02 -3.23 -6.77
N LEU A 87 1.53 -3.68 -5.63
CA LEU A 87 1.31 -3.05 -4.33
C LEU A 87 2.44 -2.07 -4.03
N PHE A 88 2.09 -0.89 -3.56
CA PHE A 88 3.07 0.12 -3.14
C PHE A 88 2.50 0.97 -2.01
N ARG A 89 3.39 1.66 -1.31
CA ARG A 89 3.05 2.50 -0.17
C ARG A 89 3.15 3.97 -0.57
N ILE A 90 2.25 4.77 -0.03
CA ILE A 90 2.36 6.23 0.02
C ILE A 90 2.45 6.67 1.48
N ASP A 91 2.75 7.94 1.68
CA ASP A 91 2.93 8.57 2.99
C ASP A 91 4.06 7.93 3.83
N PHE A 92 5.12 8.73 3.99
CA PHE A 92 6.32 8.42 4.76
C PHE A 92 6.54 9.43 5.88
N GLY A 93 5.47 10.02 6.44
CA GLY A 93 5.55 10.96 7.56
C GLY A 93 6.19 10.37 8.83
N PHE A 94 6.14 9.05 9.00
CA PHE A 94 6.74 8.32 10.12
C PHE A 94 7.73 7.27 9.63
N ILE A 95 9.02 7.64 9.60
CA ILE A 95 10.14 6.78 9.19
C ILE A 95 11.30 6.89 10.19
N PHE A 96 12.31 6.03 10.06
CA PHE A 96 13.50 6.00 10.93
C PHE A 96 13.18 5.90 12.43
N GLY A 97 12.10 5.19 12.77
CA GLY A 97 11.69 4.97 14.16
C GLY A 97 10.80 6.06 14.76
N ALA A 98 10.44 7.10 14.00
CA ALA A 98 9.34 7.99 14.38
C ALA A 98 8.01 7.21 14.39
N THR A 99 7.13 7.51 15.35
CA THR A 99 5.87 6.77 15.54
C THR A 99 4.69 7.74 15.61
N PRO A 100 3.52 7.39 15.02
CA PRO A 100 2.28 8.09 15.28
C PRO A 100 1.76 7.82 16.70
N GLU A 101 0.79 8.60 17.17
CA GLU A 101 0.19 8.44 18.50
C GLU A 101 -0.54 7.09 18.67
N ILE A 102 -1.24 6.65 17.63
CA ILE A 102 -1.87 5.33 17.53
C ILE A 102 -1.12 4.57 16.44
N ASP A 103 -0.15 3.76 16.84
CA ASP A 103 0.65 3.00 15.89
C ASP A 103 0.11 1.59 15.68
N THR A 104 0.44 1.10 14.51
CA THR A 104 0.27 -0.27 14.08
C THR A 104 1.57 -1.07 14.37
N PRO A 105 1.58 -2.41 14.34
CA PRO A 105 2.83 -3.18 14.47
C PRO A 105 3.93 -2.74 13.49
N GLN A 106 5.21 -2.94 13.84
CA GLN A 106 6.36 -2.47 13.05
C GLN A 106 6.38 -2.99 11.59
N THR A 107 5.74 -4.13 11.33
CA THR A 107 5.62 -4.70 9.99
C THR A 107 4.27 -5.36 9.88
N ILE A 108 3.52 -4.99 8.84
CA ILE A 108 2.13 -5.42 8.65
C ILE A 108 1.93 -5.86 7.23
N VAL A 109 1.39 -7.07 7.10
CA VAL A 109 0.77 -7.53 5.87
C VAL A 109 -0.73 -7.24 6.00
N PRO A 110 -1.32 -6.40 5.14
CA PRO A 110 -2.74 -6.14 5.18
C PRO A 110 -3.51 -7.46 5.03
N ARG A 111 -4.54 -7.66 5.85
CA ARG A 111 -5.34 -8.89 5.79
C ARG A 111 -5.84 -9.22 4.39
N ALA A 112 -6.19 -8.20 3.60
CA ALA A 112 -6.66 -8.41 2.23
C ALA A 112 -5.61 -9.00 1.28
N VAL A 113 -4.33 -8.82 1.59
CA VAL A 113 -3.21 -9.39 0.84
C VAL A 113 -2.90 -10.80 1.35
N THR A 114 -3.10 -11.07 2.64
CA THR A 114 -2.87 -12.41 3.23
C THR A 114 -3.77 -13.51 2.63
N PHE A 115 -4.96 -13.14 2.14
CA PHE A 115 -5.91 -14.08 1.53
C PHE A 115 -5.83 -14.15 0.00
N ALA A 116 -4.93 -13.38 -0.63
CA ALA A 116 -4.78 -13.29 -2.08
C ALA A 116 -3.76 -14.29 -2.63
#